data_AF-A0AA42DQM3-F1
#
_entry.id   AF-A0AA42DQM3-F1
#
_cell.length_a   1.000
_cell.length_b   1.000
_cell.length_c   1.000
_cell.angle_alpha   90.00
_cell.angle_beta   90.00
_cell.angle_gamma   90.00
#
_symmetry.space_group_name_H-M   'P 1'
#
loop_
_entity.id
_entity.type
_entity.pdbx_description
1 polymer ?
#
loop_
_entity_poly.entity_id
_entity_poly.type
_entity_poly.pdbx_seq_one_letter_code
_entity_poly.pdbx_strand_id
1 'polypeptide(L)' 'MKSCKGKLPTNSIERYIAKEVYDKSIGESVFRRITPIVNILIWAEICKNGRGRLILK' A
#
# COMPACT_ATOMS: atom_id res chain seq x y z
N MET A 1 19.03 6.93 -4.97
CA MET A 1 17.61 7.36 -4.99
C MET A 1 17.13 7.54 -3.56
N LYS A 2 16.82 8.78 -3.15
CA LYS A 2 16.46 9.13 -1.77
C LYS A 2 15.04 8.64 -1.44
N SER A 3 14.94 7.86 -0.37
CA SER A 3 13.66 7.46 0.25
C SER A 3 13.06 8.65 1.00
N CYS A 4 12.05 9.29 0.42
CA CYS A 4 11.23 10.28 1.11
C CYS A 4 10.20 9.55 1.96
N LYS A 5 10.50 9.37 3.26
CA LYS A 5 9.54 8.87 4.25
C LYS A 5 8.28 9.76 4.23
N GLY A 6 7.18 9.27 3.66
CA GLY A 6 5.86 9.90 3.78
C GLY A 6 5.07 10.10 2.48
N LYS A 7 5.65 9.93 1.30
CA LYS A 7 4.90 10.04 0.03
C LYS A 7 4.85 8.70 -0.68
N LEU A 8 3.70 8.03 -0.62
CA LEU A 8 3.44 6.82 -1.38
C LEU A 8 3.46 7.13 -2.89
N PRO A 9 4.00 6.24 -3.73
CA PRO A 9 3.91 6.39 -5.17
C PRO A 9 2.45 6.55 -5.63
N THR A 10 2.23 7.44 -6.57
CA THR A 10 0.89 7.78 -7.09
C THR A 10 0.17 6.57 -7.72
N ASN A 11 0.95 5.59 -8.16
CA ASN A 11 0.55 4.36 -8.83
C ASN A 11 0.64 3.12 -7.90
N SER A 12 0.62 3.30 -6.60
CA SER A 12 0.67 2.19 -5.64
C SER A 12 -0.73 1.74 -5.21
N ILE A 13 -0.88 0.45 -4.89
CA ILE A 13 -2.13 -0.12 -4.37
C ILE A 13 -2.48 0.55 -3.04
N GLU A 14 -1.50 0.88 -2.20
CA GLU A 14 -1.74 1.56 -0.93
C GLU A 14 -2.44 2.90 -1.13
N ARG A 15 -2.07 3.66 -2.17
CA ARG A 15 -2.75 4.91 -2.52
C ARG A 15 -4.16 4.69 -3.06
N TYR A 16 -4.35 3.68 -3.93
CA TYR A 16 -5.69 3.33 -4.42
C TYR A 16 -6.63 3.00 -3.26
N ILE A 17 -6.18 2.17 -2.31
CA ILE A 17 -7.00 1.80 -1.14
C ILE A 17 -7.19 3.02 -0.21
N ALA A 18 -6.19 3.89 -0.03
CA ALA A 18 -6.36 5.12 0.75
C ALA A 18 -7.46 6.00 0.16
N LYS A 19 -7.49 6.18 -1.15
CA LYS A 19 -8.50 6.97 -1.87
C LYS A 19 -9.86 6.28 -1.91
N GLU A 20 -9.96 5.07 -2.46
CA GLU A 20 -11.25 4.45 -2.77
C GLU A 20 -11.94 3.82 -1.54
N VAL A 21 -11.19 3.39 -0.52
CA VAL A 21 -11.79 2.74 0.66
C VAL A 21 -11.95 3.70 1.83
N TYR A 22 -11.02 4.64 2.02
CA TYR A 22 -11.04 5.58 3.15
C TYR A 22 -11.27 7.04 2.75
N ASP A 23 -11.50 7.31 1.48
CA ASP A 23 -11.76 8.66 0.95
C ASP A 23 -10.67 9.68 1.30
N LYS A 24 -9.40 9.26 1.18
CA LYS A 24 -8.25 10.06 1.59
C LYS A 24 -7.56 10.74 0.41
N SER A 25 -7.21 12.00 0.63
CA SER A 25 -6.53 12.88 -0.32
C SER A 25 -5.01 12.90 -0.13
N ILE A 26 -4.29 13.45 -1.12
CA ILE A 26 -2.83 13.62 -1.03
C ILE A 26 -2.50 14.51 0.17
N GLY A 27 -1.63 14.02 1.06
CA GLY A 27 -1.23 14.74 2.27
C GLY A 27 -1.99 14.30 3.52
N GLU A 28 -3.09 13.56 3.37
CA GLU A 28 -3.75 12.92 4.49
C GLU A 28 -3.09 11.58 4.83
N SER A 29 -3.00 11.30 6.13
CA SER A 29 -2.44 10.06 6.66
C SER A 29 -3.54 9.04 6.92
N VAL A 30 -3.26 7.80 6.55
CA VAL A 30 -4.08 6.63 6.84
C VAL A 30 -3.31 5.72 7.78
N PHE A 31 -3.79 5.60 9.03
CA PHE A 31 -3.32 4.56 9.93
C PHE A 31 -4.10 3.27 9.64
N ARG A 32 -3.41 2.25 9.13
CA ARG A 32 -3.96 0.91 8.94
C ARG A 32 -3.10 -0.13 9.64
N ARG A 33 -3.75 -1.18 10.14
CA ARG A 33 -3.14 -2.50 10.15
C ARG A 33 -3.03 -2.93 8.69
N ILE A 34 -1.88 -2.72 8.06
CA ILE A 34 -1.65 -3.10 6.66
C ILE A 34 -1.60 -4.62 6.49
N THR A 35 -1.33 -5.34 7.58
CA THR A 35 -1.17 -6.80 7.64
C THR A 35 -2.32 -7.61 7.04
N PRO A 36 -3.61 -7.36 7.31
CA PRO A 36 -4.70 -8.16 6.77
C PRO A 36 -4.84 -8.00 5.25
N ILE A 37 -4.69 -6.78 4.74
CA ILE A 37 -4.73 -6.49 3.29
C ILE A 37 -3.56 -7.19 2.60
N VAL A 38 -2.36 -7.08 3.17
CA VAL A 38 -1.15 -7.76 2.67
C VAL A 38 -1.35 -9.27 2.63
N ASN A 39 -1.90 -9.87 3.69
CA ASN A 39 -2.15 -11.32 3.73
C ASN A 39 -3.18 -11.76 2.68
N ILE A 40 -4.28 -11.01 2.48
CA ILE A 40 -5.26 -11.31 1.45
C ILE A 40 -4.61 -11.30 0.06
N LEU A 41 -3.79 -10.30 -0.26
CA LEU A 41 -3.14 -10.20 -1.56
C LEU A 41 -2.08 -11.29 -1.80
N ILE A 42 -1.44 -11.77 -0.74
CA ILE A 42 -0.51 -12.91 -0.78
C ILE A 42 -1.28 -14.21 -1.00
N TRP A 43 -2.37 -14.42 -0.24
CA TRP A 43 -3.22 -15.62 -0.36
C TRP A 43 -3.93 -15.72 -1.71
N ALA A 44 -4.31 -14.58 -2.29
CA ALA A 44 -4.85 -14.50 -3.64
C ALA A 44 -3.79 -14.67 -4.75
N GLU A 45 -2.53 -14.90 -4.39
CA GLU A 45 -1.40 -15.05 -5.30
C GLU A 45 -1.11 -13.85 -6.22
N ILE A 46 -1.67 -12.67 -5.92
CA ILE A 46 -1.49 -11.44 -6.71
C ILE A 46 -0.09 -10.84 -6.50
N CYS A 47 0.47 -11.01 -5.30
CA CYS A 47 1.76 -10.42 -4.94
C CYS A 47 2.56 -11.30 -3.97
N LYS A 48 3.85 -10.98 -3.84
CA LYS A 48 4.79 -11.54 -2.87
C LYS A 48 5.23 -10.50 -1.85
N ASN A 49 5.46 -10.94 -0.63
CA ASN A 49 5.98 -10.07 0.43
C ASN A 49 7.46 -9.73 0.19
N GLY A 50 7.76 -8.45 0.00
CA GLY A 50 9.11 -7.92 -0.03
C GLY A 50 9.41 -7.10 1.24
N ARG A 51 10.70 -6.84 1.51
CA ARG A 51 11.09 -6.05 2.68
C ARG A 51 10.52 -4.62 2.59
N GLY A 52 9.51 -4.33 3.41
CA GLY A 52 8.85 -3.02 3.47
C GLY A 52 7.98 -2.67 2.26
N ARG A 53 7.65 -3.64 1.38
CA ARG A 53 6.81 -3.44 0.19
C ARG A 53 6.24 -4.76 -0.34
N LEU A 54 5.09 -4.73 -1.00
CA LEU A 54 4.63 -5.84 -1.82
C LEU A 54 5.23 -5.76 -3.23
N ILE A 55 5.47 -6.92 -3.84
CA ILE A 55 5.96 -7.02 -5.22
C ILE A 55 4.90 -7.81 -6.00
N LEU A 56 4.37 -7.25 -7.08
CA LEU A 56 3.43 -7.97 -7.95
C LEU A 56 4.12 -9.22 -8.53
N LYS A 57 3.37 -10.32 -8.61
CA LYS A 57 3.84 -11.50 -9.35
C LYS A 57 3.82 -11.22 -10.85
#